data_AF-A0A835YCA7-F1
#
_entry.id   AF-A0A835YCA7-F1
#
_cell.length_a   1.000
_cell.length_b   1.000
_cell.length_c   1.000
_cell.angle_alpha   90.00
_cell.angle_beta   90.00
_cell.angle_gamma   90.00
#
_symmetry.space_group_name_H-M   'P 1'
#
loop_
_entity.id
_entity.type
_entity.pdbx_description
1 polymer ?
#
loop_
_entity_poly.entity_id
_entity_poly.type
_entity_poly.pdbx_seq_one_letter_code
_entity_poly.pdbx_strand_id
1 'polypeptide(L)'
;MAETAVADKPADGAPAKRFSPDEVLAELLAVPEDKLSFSSACFKTSLQAQKEIIMRMKAAQEAGAATTLTDLSTIVSLFLKNMYNLASALPGSLQFDGLEDLMARSGLLMPFITGMRKTEHSIVLEMGIPSEERLCDTHEELIRIAATGVVTFYHYTNYPASPDMFPSDDATLLFTTLALKSCTHQATAEAMDEQLAAAGGIVTVAQIRWLMHYIRAQLSGLSGAVYFHMGDRQRHQQQLAAQQADFLGLIKAAPGNPAGYPYYVRTCLQFQQLSAASLFAAKGAAVAVKAGAAFYRAQLQAQRAIALAYAGGGTSSTGGGSAAAAGTVGDVSAAAKAAAAKISGSAPDPAAGPVISLVRAGEIRSLVEGAREGAEAERTTLPEVYQTLANLDLIDVKIMAEKLDSMIKGVPDQGEVPALIDQLYPTRAPDALPRGALTVGGGEGEGEEEGGAEGAAEGLAAVSLKD
;
A
#
# COMPACT_ATOMS: atom_id res chain seq x y z
N MET A 1 -12.12 3.45 -35.23
CA MET A 1 -12.68 4.46 -34.31
C MET A 1 -13.41 3.69 -33.24
N ALA A 2 -12.78 3.56 -32.07
CA ALA A 2 -13.37 3.00 -30.87
C ALA A 2 -13.03 4.03 -29.79
N GLU A 3 -14.05 4.71 -29.28
CA GLU A 3 -13.91 5.66 -28.17
C GLU A 3 -13.35 4.90 -26.98
N THR A 4 -12.14 5.27 -26.59
CA THR A 4 -11.58 4.99 -25.28
C THR A 4 -12.52 5.57 -24.24
N ALA A 5 -13.21 4.71 -23.50
CA ALA A 5 -13.88 5.07 -22.26
C ALA A 5 -12.81 5.53 -21.25
N VAL A 6 -12.44 6.80 -21.36
CA VAL A 6 -11.98 7.59 -20.23
C VAL A 6 -13.14 7.54 -19.26
N ALA A 7 -12.91 7.05 -18.04
CA ALA A 7 -13.91 7.11 -17.00
C ALA A 7 -14.39 8.56 -16.92
N ASP A 8 -15.67 8.80 -17.25
CA ASP A 8 -16.27 10.11 -17.17
C ASP A 8 -15.97 10.65 -15.78
N LYS A 9 -15.20 11.74 -15.72
CA LYS A 9 -15.26 12.61 -14.55
C LYS A 9 -16.75 12.95 -14.39
N PRO A 10 -17.36 12.71 -13.22
CA PRO A 10 -18.75 13.09 -13.03
C PRO A 10 -18.87 14.57 -13.41
N ALA A 11 -19.78 14.85 -14.35
CA ALA A 11 -20.05 16.19 -14.83
C ALA A 11 -20.26 17.13 -13.64
N ASP A 12 -19.70 18.34 -13.76
CA ASP A 12 -19.75 19.41 -12.77
C ASP A 12 -21.11 19.46 -12.03
N GLY A 13 -21.09 19.19 -10.73
CA GLY A 13 -22.19 19.51 -9.81
C GLY A 13 -23.16 18.39 -9.41
N ALA A 14 -23.05 17.15 -9.91
CA ALA A 14 -23.82 16.04 -9.35
C ALA A 14 -23.20 15.60 -8.01
N PRO A 15 -23.96 15.57 -6.89
CA PRO A 15 -23.42 15.08 -5.63
C PRO A 15 -22.98 13.62 -5.82
N ALA A 16 -21.70 13.34 -5.53
CA ALA A 16 -21.18 11.97 -5.56
C ALA A 16 -22.15 11.08 -4.77
N LYS A 17 -22.72 10.06 -5.43
CA LYS A 17 -23.64 9.12 -4.80
C LYS A 17 -22.89 8.46 -3.65
N ARG A 18 -23.25 8.81 -2.41
CA ARG A 18 -22.71 8.18 -1.21
C ARG A 18 -23.39 6.84 -1.04
N PHE A 19 -22.63 5.77 -1.17
CA PHE A 19 -23.15 4.41 -1.01
C PHE A 19 -23.04 3.98 0.45
N SER A 20 -24.03 3.23 0.92
CA SER A 20 -23.99 2.65 2.27
C SER A 20 -23.13 1.37 2.27
N PRO A 21 -22.24 1.17 3.26
CA PRO A 21 -21.52 -0.11 3.44
C PRO A 21 -22.45 -1.34 3.47
N ASP A 22 -23.67 -1.20 4.02
CA ASP A 22 -24.67 -2.28 4.06
C ASP A 22 -25.23 -2.60 2.66
N GLU A 23 -25.43 -1.61 1.79
CA GLU A 23 -25.91 -1.81 0.41
C GLU A 23 -24.86 -2.59 -0.40
N VAL A 24 -23.60 -2.16 -0.30
CA VAL A 24 -22.47 -2.80 -0.99
C VAL A 24 -22.26 -4.22 -0.48
N LEU A 25 -22.37 -4.43 0.85
CA LEU A 25 -22.29 -5.77 1.43
C LEU A 25 -23.43 -6.66 0.93
N ALA A 26 -24.66 -6.15 0.81
CA ALA A 26 -25.79 -6.91 0.30
C ALA A 26 -25.58 -7.36 -1.15
N GLU A 27 -25.03 -6.50 -2.01
CA GLU A 27 -24.68 -6.84 -3.39
C GLU A 27 -23.61 -7.94 -3.44
N LEU A 28 -22.54 -7.83 -2.64
CA LEU A 28 -21.49 -8.84 -2.57
C LEU A 28 -21.96 -10.18 -1.99
N LEU A 29 -22.95 -10.15 -1.09
CA LEU A 29 -23.58 -11.35 -0.54
C LEU A 29 -24.47 -12.07 -1.56
N ALA A 30 -25.00 -11.36 -2.55
CA ALA A 30 -25.81 -11.94 -3.62
C ALA A 30 -24.96 -12.68 -4.68
N VAL A 31 -23.65 -12.42 -4.74
CA VAL A 31 -22.72 -13.12 -5.64
C VAL A 31 -22.39 -14.51 -5.06
N PRO A 32 -22.55 -15.60 -5.84
CA PRO A 32 -22.14 -16.95 -5.43
C PRO A 32 -20.66 -17.01 -5.03
N GLU A 33 -20.34 -17.78 -3.99
CA GLU A 33 -18.99 -17.81 -3.41
C GLU A 33 -17.92 -18.31 -4.38
N ASP A 34 -18.28 -19.24 -5.26
CA ASP A 34 -17.42 -19.77 -6.34
C ASP A 34 -17.14 -18.75 -7.46
N LYS A 35 -17.91 -17.66 -7.49
CA LYS A 35 -17.77 -16.57 -8.48
C LYS A 35 -17.15 -15.31 -7.90
N LEU A 36 -16.93 -15.25 -6.59
CA LEU A 36 -16.25 -14.11 -5.97
C LEU A 36 -14.78 -14.11 -6.38
N SER A 37 -14.33 -13.01 -6.97
CA SER A 37 -12.91 -12.74 -7.12
C SER A 37 -12.23 -12.60 -5.76
N PHE A 38 -10.91 -12.73 -5.72
CA PHE A 38 -10.12 -12.47 -4.51
C PHE A 38 -10.45 -11.11 -3.89
N SER A 39 -10.46 -10.04 -4.69
CA SER A 39 -10.73 -8.69 -4.20
C SER A 39 -12.16 -8.54 -3.67
N SER A 40 -13.15 -9.13 -4.36
CA SER A 40 -14.55 -9.15 -3.90
C SER A 40 -14.71 -9.92 -2.59
N ALA A 41 -14.06 -11.08 -2.46
CA ALA A 41 -14.10 -11.91 -1.25
C ALA A 41 -13.43 -11.21 -0.06
N CYS A 42 -12.26 -10.59 -0.27
CA CYS A 42 -11.59 -9.79 0.75
C CYS A 42 -12.46 -8.60 1.16
N PHE A 43 -13.06 -7.88 0.21
CA PHE A 43 -13.89 -6.73 0.52
C PHE A 43 -15.17 -7.10 1.26
N LYS A 44 -15.86 -8.16 0.83
CA LYS A 44 -16.99 -8.75 1.56
C LYS A 44 -16.61 -9.06 3.00
N THR A 45 -15.49 -9.76 3.21
CA THR A 45 -15.00 -10.11 4.56
C THR A 45 -14.69 -8.85 5.38
N SER A 46 -14.15 -7.81 4.74
CA SER A 46 -13.89 -6.52 5.36
C SER A 46 -15.18 -5.88 5.87
N LEU A 47 -16.19 -5.72 5.01
CA LEU A 47 -17.48 -5.11 5.38
C LEU A 47 -18.22 -5.92 6.46
N GLN A 48 -18.15 -7.25 6.42
CA GLN A 48 -18.68 -8.10 7.48
C GLN A 48 -17.98 -7.85 8.82
N ALA A 49 -16.64 -7.79 8.81
CA ALA A 49 -15.87 -7.49 10.01
C ALA A 49 -16.18 -6.10 10.55
N GLN A 50 -16.34 -5.09 9.71
CA GLN A 50 -16.72 -3.73 10.10
C GLN A 50 -18.07 -3.71 10.84
N LYS A 51 -19.09 -4.38 10.28
CA LYS A 51 -20.40 -4.50 10.92
C LYS A 51 -20.31 -5.19 12.28
N GLU A 52 -19.54 -6.27 12.36
CA GLU A 52 -19.36 -7.00 13.61
C GLU A 52 -18.59 -6.21 14.66
N ILE A 53 -17.58 -5.43 14.27
CA ILE A 53 -16.86 -4.51 15.16
C ILE A 53 -17.83 -3.50 15.76
N ILE A 54 -18.65 -2.83 14.94
CA ILE A 54 -19.62 -1.83 15.42
C ILE A 54 -20.62 -2.48 16.40
N MET A 55 -21.12 -3.68 16.09
CA MET A 55 -22.03 -4.40 16.98
C MET A 55 -21.36 -4.76 18.32
N ARG A 56 -20.14 -5.31 18.28
CA ARG A 56 -19.41 -5.72 19.48
C ARG A 56 -18.98 -4.54 20.33
N MET A 57 -18.61 -3.41 19.72
CA MET A 57 -18.30 -2.18 20.45
C MET A 57 -19.53 -1.63 21.20
N LYS A 58 -20.71 -1.64 20.57
CA LYS A 58 -21.96 -1.26 21.25
C LYS A 58 -22.26 -2.19 22.42
N ALA A 59 -22.16 -3.50 22.22
CA ALA A 59 -22.36 -4.49 23.27
C ALA A 59 -21.37 -4.31 24.44
N ALA A 60 -20.10 -4.05 24.15
CA ALA A 60 -19.08 -3.75 25.16
C ALA A 60 -19.39 -2.46 25.94
N GLN A 61 -19.87 -1.43 25.24
CA GLN A 61 -20.28 -0.17 25.89
C GLN A 61 -21.49 -0.38 26.82
N GLU A 62 -22.48 -1.17 26.40
CA GLU A 62 -23.66 -1.52 27.20
C GLU A 62 -23.30 -2.40 28.41
N ALA A 63 -22.38 -3.36 28.23
CA ALA A 63 -21.89 -4.24 29.29
C ALA A 63 -21.01 -3.50 30.31
N GLY A 64 -20.35 -2.40 29.90
CA GLY A 64 -19.50 -1.58 30.76
C GLY A 64 -18.43 -2.41 31.47
N ALA A 65 -18.45 -2.42 32.81
CA ALA A 65 -17.51 -3.17 33.64
C ALA A 65 -17.61 -4.70 33.49
N ALA A 66 -18.68 -5.24 32.91
CA ALA A 66 -18.82 -6.67 32.65
C ALA A 66 -18.10 -7.15 31.37
N THR A 67 -17.55 -6.22 30.57
CA THR A 67 -16.83 -6.56 29.34
C THR A 67 -15.52 -7.29 29.65
N THR A 68 -15.29 -8.43 29.01
CA THR A 68 -14.08 -9.23 29.25
C THR A 68 -12.91 -8.78 28.40
N LEU A 69 -11.68 -9.11 28.83
CA LEU A 69 -10.48 -8.87 28.03
C LEU A 69 -10.55 -9.56 26.66
N THR A 70 -11.13 -10.76 26.62
CA THR A 70 -11.34 -11.55 25.40
C THR A 70 -12.29 -10.85 24.43
N ASP A 71 -13.35 -10.20 24.91
CA ASP A 71 -14.26 -9.42 24.07
C ASP A 71 -13.51 -8.24 23.41
N LEU A 72 -12.68 -7.55 24.19
CA LEU A 72 -11.86 -6.45 23.69
C LEU A 72 -10.83 -6.92 22.66
N SER A 73 -10.12 -8.02 22.94
CA SER A 73 -9.14 -8.62 22.02
C SER A 73 -9.80 -9.10 20.73
N THR A 74 -11.04 -9.59 20.80
CA THR A 74 -11.83 -9.97 19.63
C THR A 74 -12.14 -8.77 18.75
N ILE A 75 -12.56 -7.64 19.34
CA ILE A 75 -12.81 -6.39 18.61
C ILE A 75 -11.55 -5.91 17.90
N VAL A 76 -10.41 -5.88 18.58
CA VAL A 76 -9.13 -5.44 18.00
C VAL A 76 -8.66 -6.40 16.89
N SER A 77 -8.83 -7.71 17.08
CA SER A 77 -8.48 -8.71 16.05
C SER A 77 -9.35 -8.57 14.80
N LEU A 78 -10.66 -8.35 14.97
CA LEU A 78 -11.58 -8.08 13.87
C LEU A 78 -11.19 -6.80 13.13
N PHE A 79 -10.78 -5.76 13.86
CA PHE A 79 -10.29 -4.52 13.26
C PHE A 79 -9.04 -4.76 12.41
N LEU A 80 -8.02 -5.45 12.92
CA LEU A 80 -6.83 -5.80 12.12
C LEU A 80 -7.19 -6.65 10.90
N LYS A 81 -8.12 -7.58 11.06
CA LYS A 81 -8.60 -8.43 9.97
C LYS A 81 -9.32 -7.63 8.89
N ASN A 82 -10.18 -6.70 9.29
CA ASN A 82 -10.84 -5.74 8.42
C ASN A 82 -9.79 -4.94 7.63
N MET A 83 -8.80 -4.35 8.30
CA MET A 83 -7.75 -3.56 7.66
C MET A 83 -6.89 -4.36 6.69
N TYR A 84 -6.47 -5.57 7.07
CA TYR A 84 -5.73 -6.47 6.20
C TYR A 84 -6.53 -6.80 4.93
N ASN A 85 -7.81 -7.14 5.09
CA ASN A 85 -8.68 -7.51 3.98
C ASN A 85 -9.00 -6.31 3.09
N LEU A 86 -9.21 -5.12 3.67
CA LEU A 86 -9.44 -3.89 2.92
C LEU A 86 -8.22 -3.55 2.06
N ALA A 87 -7.03 -3.52 2.66
CA ALA A 87 -5.77 -3.27 1.96
C ALA A 87 -5.42 -4.36 0.92
N SER A 88 -5.86 -5.59 1.14
CA SER A 88 -5.69 -6.71 0.20
C SER A 88 -6.74 -6.71 -0.91
N ALA A 89 -7.93 -6.16 -0.67
CA ALA A 89 -8.97 -6.07 -1.68
C ALA A 89 -8.63 -4.98 -2.71
N LEU A 90 -8.13 -3.86 -2.21
CA LEU A 90 -8.05 -2.60 -2.94
C LEU A 90 -6.66 -1.95 -2.81
N PRO A 91 -5.94 -1.77 -3.93
CA PRO A 91 -4.76 -0.93 -3.90
C PRO A 91 -5.12 0.54 -3.64
N GLY A 92 -4.69 1.09 -2.51
CA GLY A 92 -4.86 2.51 -2.19
C GLY A 92 -6.16 2.90 -1.47
N SER A 93 -7.02 1.95 -1.09
CA SER A 93 -8.27 2.24 -0.36
C SER A 93 -8.12 2.44 1.14
N LEU A 94 -6.93 2.78 1.62
CA LEU A 94 -6.81 3.33 2.98
C LEU A 94 -7.51 4.70 3.07
N GLN A 95 -8.51 5.03 2.24
CA GLN A 95 -9.37 6.19 2.43
C GLN A 95 -10.55 5.76 3.30
N PHE A 96 -10.19 5.63 4.56
CA PHE A 96 -10.88 5.29 5.80
C PHE A 96 -12.38 5.62 5.93
N ASP A 97 -13.13 4.62 6.37
CA ASP A 97 -14.59 4.67 6.64
C ASP A 97 -14.90 5.08 8.10
N GLY A 98 -14.01 5.89 8.72
CA GLY A 98 -14.13 6.38 10.10
C GLY A 98 -13.98 5.32 11.21
N LEU A 99 -13.74 4.05 10.87
CA LEU A 99 -13.60 2.96 11.83
C LEU A 99 -12.36 3.13 12.72
N GLU A 100 -11.29 3.72 12.18
CA GLU A 100 -10.06 4.05 12.90
C GLU A 100 -10.29 5.13 13.96
N ASP A 101 -11.11 6.14 13.64
CA ASP A 101 -11.52 7.18 14.60
C ASP A 101 -12.39 6.56 15.71
N LEU A 102 -13.28 5.62 15.36
CA LEU A 102 -14.06 4.87 16.35
C LEU A 102 -13.16 4.03 17.26
N MET A 103 -12.20 3.30 16.70
CA MET A 103 -11.18 2.57 17.46
C MET A 103 -10.38 3.49 18.38
N ALA A 104 -9.92 4.64 17.89
CA ALA A 104 -9.19 5.63 18.69
C ALA A 104 -10.00 6.13 19.89
N ARG A 105 -11.28 6.44 19.68
CA ARG A 105 -12.17 7.00 20.71
C ARG A 105 -12.74 5.97 21.68
N SER A 106 -12.82 4.71 21.27
CA SER A 106 -13.41 3.61 22.05
C SER A 106 -12.71 3.32 23.38
N GLY A 107 -11.50 3.84 23.59
CA GLY A 107 -10.72 3.57 24.79
C GLY A 107 -9.84 2.31 24.70
N LEU A 108 -10.07 1.45 23.70
CA LEU A 108 -9.42 0.13 23.58
C LEU A 108 -7.90 0.18 23.41
N LEU A 109 -7.40 1.29 22.88
CA LEU A 109 -5.99 1.53 22.60
C LEU A 109 -5.38 2.59 23.52
N MET A 110 -6.10 3.03 24.56
CA MET A 110 -5.71 4.17 25.40
C MET A 110 -4.31 4.05 26.01
N PRO A 111 -3.84 2.89 26.52
CA PRO A 111 -2.47 2.79 27.04
C PRO A 111 -1.40 3.25 26.04
N PHE A 112 -1.66 3.08 24.74
CA PHE A 112 -0.75 3.45 23.66
C PHE A 112 -1.08 4.82 23.04
N ILE A 113 -2.35 5.21 23.00
CA ILE A 113 -2.80 6.47 22.38
C ILE A 113 -2.70 7.67 23.34
N THR A 114 -3.04 7.53 24.63
CA THR A 114 -2.91 8.64 25.59
C THR A 114 -1.47 8.99 25.96
N GLY A 115 -0.53 8.05 25.81
CA GLY A 115 0.91 8.33 25.88
C GLY A 115 1.43 9.26 24.78
N MET A 116 0.61 9.61 23.78
CA MET A 116 0.98 10.56 22.72
C MET A 116 0.73 12.04 23.10
N ARG A 117 0.14 12.33 24.27
CA ARG A 117 0.02 13.72 24.77
C ARG A 117 1.37 14.16 25.33
N LYS A 118 1.84 15.35 24.90
CA LYS A 118 3.12 15.96 25.34
C LYS A 118 3.12 16.43 26.81
N THR A 119 2.39 15.77 27.72
CA THR A 119 2.14 16.34 29.05
C THR A 119 3.31 16.21 30.02
N GLU A 120 4.30 15.33 29.81
CA GLU A 120 5.53 15.33 30.62
C GLU A 120 6.75 14.92 29.76
N HIS A 121 7.91 15.52 30.03
CA HIS A 121 9.15 15.42 29.22
C HIS A 121 9.86 14.05 29.28
N SER A 122 9.12 13.00 29.57
CA SER A 122 9.51 11.60 29.54
C SER A 122 8.22 10.81 29.34
N ILE A 123 8.29 9.64 28.70
CA ILE A 123 7.15 8.74 28.43
C ILE A 123 6.62 8.87 26.98
N VAL A 124 7.47 8.53 26.02
CA VAL A 124 7.05 7.65 24.90
C VAL A 124 7.54 6.21 25.13
N LEU A 125 8.25 5.97 26.23
CA LEU A 125 9.03 4.74 26.48
C LEU A 125 8.66 3.98 27.76
N GLU A 126 7.63 4.36 28.54
CA GLU A 126 7.37 3.66 29.83
C GLU A 126 6.01 2.95 29.97
N MET A 127 5.07 3.07 29.03
CA MET A 127 3.75 2.41 29.16
C MET A 127 3.38 1.43 28.04
N GLY A 128 4.35 0.96 27.25
CA GLY A 128 4.07 0.00 26.18
C GLY A 128 5.30 -0.62 25.53
N ILE A 129 6.45 -0.60 26.21
CA ILE A 129 7.57 -1.45 25.81
C ILE A 129 7.27 -2.83 26.36
N PRO A 130 7.30 -3.88 25.53
CA PRO A 130 7.12 -5.24 25.98
C PRO A 130 8.10 -5.60 27.09
N SER A 131 7.73 -6.55 27.96
CA SER A 131 8.51 -6.87 29.16
C SER A 131 9.93 -7.36 28.85
N GLU A 132 10.20 -7.85 27.64
CA GLU A 132 11.54 -8.11 27.10
C GLU A 132 12.03 -7.03 26.11
N GLU A 133 12.10 -5.76 26.52
CA GLU A 133 12.73 -4.57 25.86
C GLU A 133 12.47 -4.30 24.36
N ARG A 134 11.92 -5.22 23.53
CA ARG A 134 11.84 -5.15 22.06
C ARG A 134 10.79 -6.08 21.39
N LEU A 135 10.11 -6.99 22.08
CA LEU A 135 9.20 -8.00 21.48
C LEU A 135 7.95 -8.24 22.32
N CYS A 136 6.77 -8.30 21.72
CA CYS A 136 5.50 -8.53 22.43
C CYS A 136 5.50 -9.87 23.17
N ASP A 137 4.94 -9.90 24.39
CA ASP A 137 4.91 -11.08 25.26
C ASP A 137 3.63 -11.90 25.07
N THR A 138 2.51 -11.24 24.76
CA THR A 138 1.23 -11.91 24.48
C THR A 138 0.61 -11.48 23.16
N HIS A 139 -0.32 -12.31 22.66
CA HIS A 139 -1.07 -11.98 21.46
C HIS A 139 -1.94 -10.72 21.66
N GLU A 140 -2.46 -10.46 22.86
CA GLU A 140 -3.24 -9.24 23.14
C GLU A 140 -2.38 -7.98 22.99
N GLU A 141 -1.13 -8.05 23.43
CA GLU A 141 -0.18 -6.96 23.27
C GLU A 141 0.14 -6.74 21.78
N LEU A 142 0.43 -7.82 21.04
CA LEU A 142 0.71 -7.75 19.61
C LEU A 142 -0.44 -7.11 18.82
N ILE A 143 -1.68 -7.54 19.03
CA ILE A 143 -2.82 -7.00 18.28
C ILE A 143 -3.09 -5.53 18.63
N ARG A 144 -2.88 -5.11 19.88
CA ARG A 144 -3.07 -3.71 20.30
C ARG A 144 -1.99 -2.80 19.75
N ILE A 145 -0.72 -3.22 19.78
CA ILE A 145 0.39 -2.47 19.17
C ILE A 145 0.17 -2.34 17.67
N ALA A 146 -0.18 -3.44 16.98
CA ALA A 146 -0.46 -3.40 15.56
C ALA A 146 -1.65 -2.46 15.23
N ALA A 147 -2.74 -2.53 16.00
CA ALA A 147 -3.91 -1.67 15.80
C ALA A 147 -3.58 -0.19 16.07
N THR A 148 -2.72 0.09 17.05
CA THR A 148 -2.24 1.45 17.31
C THR A 148 -1.41 1.98 16.14
N GLY A 149 -0.58 1.14 15.51
CA GLY A 149 0.13 1.49 14.28
C GLY A 149 -0.80 1.89 13.13
N VAL A 150 -1.95 1.21 12.99
CA VAL A 150 -2.97 1.56 11.99
C VAL A 150 -3.61 2.92 12.32
N VAL A 151 -4.05 3.10 13.57
CA VAL A 151 -4.75 4.32 14.00
C VAL A 151 -3.85 5.55 13.95
N THR A 152 -2.58 5.42 14.32
CA THR A 152 -1.60 6.51 14.20
C THR A 152 -1.34 6.89 12.75
N PHE A 153 -1.27 5.91 11.85
CA PHE A 153 -1.18 6.18 10.40
C PHE A 153 -2.43 6.89 9.87
N TYR A 154 -3.61 6.49 10.33
CA TYR A 154 -4.87 7.19 10.03
C TYR A 154 -4.83 8.65 10.49
N HIS A 155 -4.37 8.90 11.72
CA HIS A 155 -4.26 10.26 12.23
C HIS A 155 -3.30 11.12 11.40
N TYR A 156 -2.13 10.58 11.06
CA TYR A 156 -1.13 11.26 10.22
C TYR A 156 -1.67 11.68 8.85
N THR A 157 -2.49 10.83 8.24
CA THR A 157 -3.00 11.06 6.88
C THR A 157 -4.21 11.99 6.83
N ASN A 158 -5.04 12.03 7.89
CA ASN A 158 -6.35 12.71 7.85
C ASN A 158 -6.44 13.99 8.66
N TYR A 159 -5.62 14.15 9.70
CA TYR A 159 -5.70 15.30 10.61
C TYR A 159 -4.43 16.16 10.51
N PRO A 160 -4.55 17.48 10.69
CA PRO A 160 -3.38 18.35 10.79
C PRO A 160 -2.56 17.98 12.03
N ALA A 161 -1.24 18.15 11.95
CA ALA A 161 -0.39 18.00 13.12
C ALA A 161 -0.74 19.08 14.15
N SER A 162 -1.18 18.66 15.34
CA SER A 162 -1.39 19.58 16.46
C SER A 162 -0.06 19.83 17.18
N PRO A 163 0.25 21.09 17.57
CA PRO A 163 1.43 21.40 18.39
C PRO A 163 1.50 20.62 19.71
N ASP A 164 0.37 20.16 20.23
CA ASP A 164 0.25 19.46 21.52
C ASP A 164 0.30 17.92 21.40
N MET A 165 0.32 17.40 20.17
CA MET A 165 0.34 15.96 19.88
C MET A 165 1.73 15.52 19.37
N PHE A 166 2.12 14.28 19.65
CA PHE A 166 3.31 13.69 19.03
C PHE A 166 3.15 13.63 17.49
N PRO A 167 4.26 13.77 16.73
CA PRO A 167 4.25 13.51 15.29
C PRO A 167 3.70 12.09 15.03
N SER A 168 2.56 12.02 14.34
CA SER A 168 1.85 10.75 14.13
C SER A 168 2.61 9.77 13.23
N ASP A 169 3.59 10.26 12.47
CA ASP A 169 4.54 9.47 11.67
C ASP A 169 5.56 8.72 12.53
N ASP A 170 6.19 9.36 13.52
CA ASP A 170 7.11 8.71 14.46
C ASP A 170 6.42 7.60 15.26
N ALA A 171 5.20 7.87 15.73
CA ALA A 171 4.37 6.88 16.43
C ALA A 171 4.01 5.70 15.52
N THR A 172 3.61 5.98 14.27
CA THR A 172 3.34 4.93 13.27
C THR A 172 4.57 4.05 13.06
N LEU A 173 5.75 4.67 12.87
CA LEU A 173 6.99 3.94 12.64
C LEU A 173 7.39 3.09 13.85
N LEU A 174 7.23 3.61 15.07
CA LEU A 174 7.49 2.88 16.31
C LEU A 174 6.63 1.62 16.43
N PHE A 175 5.31 1.77 16.39
CA PHE A 175 4.37 0.66 16.62
C PHE A 175 4.44 -0.39 15.51
N THR A 176 4.53 0.02 14.25
CA THR A 176 4.71 -0.92 13.14
C THR A 176 6.03 -1.68 13.24
N THR A 177 7.11 -1.03 13.67
CA THR A 177 8.42 -1.68 13.85
C THR A 177 8.40 -2.67 15.00
N LEU A 178 7.76 -2.34 16.12
CA LEU A 178 7.63 -3.22 17.28
C LEU A 178 6.82 -4.47 16.96
N ALA A 179 5.66 -4.29 16.31
CA ALA A 179 4.85 -5.41 15.84
C ALA A 179 5.62 -6.29 14.84
N LEU A 180 6.34 -5.69 13.89
CA LEU A 180 7.15 -6.44 12.93
C LEU A 180 8.27 -7.24 13.57
N LYS A 181 9.00 -6.66 14.55
CA LYS A 181 10.03 -7.40 15.28
C LYS A 181 9.45 -8.63 15.95
N SER A 182 8.30 -8.48 16.60
CA SER A 182 7.56 -9.56 17.25
C SER A 182 7.10 -10.64 16.27
N CYS A 183 6.62 -10.24 15.08
CA CYS A 183 6.20 -11.16 14.03
C CYS A 183 7.34 -11.82 13.23
N THR A 184 8.59 -11.37 13.41
CA THR A 184 9.75 -11.88 12.66
C THR A 184 10.72 -12.66 13.53
N HIS A 185 10.69 -12.46 14.84
CA HIS A 185 11.39 -13.30 15.79
C HIS A 185 10.73 -14.68 15.85
N GLN A 186 11.48 -15.74 15.50
CA GLN A 186 10.91 -17.07 15.25
C GLN A 186 10.13 -17.61 16.45
N ALA A 187 10.76 -17.69 17.63
CA ALA A 187 10.12 -18.25 18.82
C ALA A 187 8.89 -17.45 19.26
N THR A 188 8.94 -16.12 19.15
CA THR A 188 7.81 -15.25 19.48
C THR A 188 6.68 -15.43 18.48
N ALA A 189 6.99 -15.43 17.18
CA ALA A 189 5.99 -15.58 16.13
C ALA A 189 5.25 -16.93 16.22
N GLU A 190 5.97 -18.03 16.49
CA GLU A 190 5.39 -19.36 16.69
C GLU A 190 4.45 -19.37 17.91
N ALA A 191 4.90 -18.85 19.06
CA ALA A 191 4.08 -18.75 20.26
C ALA A 191 2.83 -17.87 20.06
N MET A 192 2.96 -16.77 19.32
CA MET A 192 1.85 -15.84 19.03
C MET A 192 0.83 -16.46 18.08
N ASP A 193 1.27 -17.20 17.06
CA ASP A 193 0.35 -17.90 16.16
C ASP A 193 -0.45 -18.98 16.91
N GLU A 194 0.17 -19.71 17.84
CA GLU A 194 -0.54 -20.67 18.70
C GLU A 194 -1.58 -19.99 19.60
N GLN A 195 -1.21 -18.87 20.24
CA GLN A 195 -2.12 -18.10 21.08
C GLN A 195 -3.29 -17.51 20.27
N LEU A 196 -3.02 -16.94 19.10
CA LEU A 196 -4.06 -16.39 18.22
C LEU A 196 -5.00 -17.48 17.70
N ALA A 197 -4.48 -18.66 17.37
CA ALA A 197 -5.30 -19.80 16.99
C ALA A 197 -6.21 -20.26 18.14
N ALA A 198 -5.66 -20.35 19.37
CA ALA A 198 -6.43 -20.68 20.56
C ALA A 198 -7.51 -19.62 20.90
N ALA A 199 -7.25 -18.35 20.60
CA ALA A 199 -8.18 -17.24 20.78
C ALA A 199 -9.24 -17.11 19.66
N GLY A 200 -9.33 -18.07 18.73
CA GLY A 200 -10.34 -18.12 17.68
C GLY A 200 -9.85 -17.80 16.26
N GLY A 201 -8.56 -17.46 16.08
CA GLY A 201 -7.91 -17.42 14.77
C GLY A 201 -8.42 -16.35 13.79
N ILE A 202 -9.00 -15.25 14.30
CA ILE A 202 -9.59 -14.18 13.47
C ILE A 202 -8.55 -13.52 12.55
N VAL A 203 -7.35 -13.29 13.08
CA VAL A 203 -6.19 -12.75 12.37
C VAL A 203 -4.96 -13.59 12.72
N THR A 204 -4.04 -13.74 11.77
CA THR A 204 -2.80 -14.52 11.95
C THR A 204 -1.58 -13.62 12.07
N VAL A 205 -0.47 -14.12 12.64
CA VAL A 205 0.80 -13.37 12.70
C VAL A 205 1.26 -12.97 11.30
N ALA A 206 1.09 -13.85 10.30
CA ALA A 206 1.41 -13.55 8.91
C ALA A 206 0.60 -12.35 8.36
N GLN A 207 -0.69 -12.24 8.70
CA GLN A 207 -1.56 -11.13 8.28
C GLN A 207 -1.18 -9.83 8.99
N ILE A 208 -0.87 -9.88 10.29
CA ILE A 208 -0.37 -8.73 11.04
C ILE A 208 0.95 -8.25 10.45
N ARG A 209 1.91 -9.17 10.23
CA ARG A 209 3.20 -8.87 9.61
C ARG A 209 3.04 -8.23 8.24
N TRP A 210 2.14 -8.76 7.42
CA TRP A 210 1.82 -8.19 6.12
C TRP A 210 1.29 -6.76 6.27
N LEU A 211 0.30 -6.55 7.14
CA LEU A 211 -0.31 -5.23 7.34
C LEU A 211 0.69 -4.18 7.87
N MET A 212 1.59 -4.56 8.78
CA MET A 212 2.60 -3.64 9.32
C MET A 212 3.64 -3.24 8.27
N HIS A 213 4.09 -4.18 7.43
CA HIS A 213 4.92 -3.85 6.28
C HIS A 213 4.18 -2.91 5.32
N TYR A 214 2.87 -3.14 5.11
CA TYR A 214 2.08 -2.33 4.20
C TYR A 214 2.00 -0.88 4.69
N ILE A 215 1.64 -0.67 5.95
CA ILE A 215 1.54 0.66 6.56
C ILE A 215 2.90 1.36 6.57
N ARG A 216 3.98 0.67 6.93
CA ARG A 216 5.32 1.27 6.92
C ARG A 216 5.76 1.66 5.50
N ALA A 217 5.44 0.85 4.49
CA ALA A 217 5.69 1.21 3.09
C ALA A 217 4.87 2.42 2.62
N GLN A 218 3.61 2.55 3.06
CA GLN A 218 2.80 3.74 2.77
C GLN A 218 3.38 4.98 3.43
N LEU A 219 3.76 4.87 4.71
CA LEU A 219 4.41 5.95 5.46
C LEU A 219 5.69 6.41 4.75
N SER A 220 6.59 5.50 4.39
CA SER A 220 7.80 5.84 3.64
C SER A 220 7.49 6.47 2.29
N GLY A 221 6.45 6.04 1.58
CA GLY A 221 5.99 6.69 0.35
C GLY A 221 5.59 8.16 0.57
N LEU A 222 4.80 8.43 1.61
CA LEU A 222 4.35 9.77 1.98
C LEU A 222 5.51 10.66 2.46
N SER A 223 6.37 10.15 3.35
CA SER A 223 7.57 10.86 3.79
C SER A 223 8.52 11.12 2.61
N GLY A 224 8.64 10.17 1.68
CA GLY A 224 9.39 10.35 0.44
C GLY A 224 8.84 11.49 -0.42
N ALA A 225 7.52 11.64 -0.50
CA ALA A 225 6.89 12.77 -1.18
C ALA A 225 7.23 14.11 -0.49
N VAL A 226 7.11 14.18 0.85
CA VAL A 226 7.49 15.37 1.62
C VAL A 226 8.93 15.80 1.31
N TYR A 227 9.89 14.88 1.39
CA TYR A 227 11.30 15.20 1.09
C TYR A 227 11.53 15.58 -0.36
N PHE A 228 10.78 15.00 -1.30
CA PHE A 228 10.82 15.41 -2.71
C PHE A 228 10.39 16.88 -2.87
N HIS A 229 9.30 17.28 -2.22
CA HIS A 229 8.79 18.66 -2.25
C HIS A 229 9.70 19.65 -1.53
N MET A 230 10.38 19.23 -0.46
CA MET A 230 11.39 20.04 0.24
C MET A 230 12.72 20.17 -0.52
N GLY A 231 12.89 19.45 -1.63
CA GLY A 231 14.15 19.41 -2.38
C GLY A 231 15.25 18.53 -1.77
N ASP A 232 14.97 17.80 -0.68
CA ASP A 232 15.90 16.86 -0.06
C ASP A 232 15.91 15.52 -0.83
N ARG A 233 16.71 15.50 -1.90
CA ARG A 233 16.84 14.33 -2.78
C ARG A 233 17.43 13.12 -2.07
N GLN A 234 18.30 13.31 -1.09
CA GLN A 234 18.95 12.21 -0.37
C GLN A 234 17.95 11.48 0.51
N ARG A 235 17.18 12.20 1.33
CA ARG A 235 16.16 11.58 2.18
C ARG A 235 15.01 11.00 1.36
N HIS A 236 14.64 11.65 0.25
CA HIS A 236 13.69 11.08 -0.70
C HIS A 236 14.12 9.68 -1.18
N GLN A 237 15.38 9.52 -1.62
CA GLN A 237 15.90 8.22 -2.06
C GLN A 237 15.93 7.18 -0.93
N GLN A 238 16.31 7.59 0.29
CA GLN A 238 16.28 6.70 1.46
C GLN A 238 14.87 6.19 1.76
N GLN A 239 13.86 7.06 1.66
CA GLN A 239 12.47 6.67 1.85
C GLN A 239 11.95 5.73 0.77
N LEU A 240 12.33 5.94 -0.50
CA LEU A 240 12.00 5.00 -1.58
C LEU A 240 12.63 3.62 -1.35
N ALA A 241 13.88 3.57 -0.86
CA ALA A 241 14.56 2.31 -0.57
C ALA A 241 13.90 1.58 0.62
N ALA A 242 13.51 2.31 1.67
CA ALA A 242 12.76 1.77 2.80
C ALA A 242 11.40 1.20 2.34
N GLN A 243 10.67 1.95 1.51
CA GLN A 243 9.41 1.51 0.92
C GLN A 243 9.56 0.22 0.11
N GLN A 244 10.58 0.12 -0.75
CA GLN A 244 10.86 -1.10 -1.51
C GLN A 244 11.14 -2.30 -0.59
N ALA A 245 11.92 -2.10 0.48
CA ALA A 245 12.24 -3.16 1.44
C ALA A 245 10.97 -3.67 2.14
N ASP A 246 10.04 -2.79 2.49
CA ASP A 246 8.78 -3.16 3.11
C ASP A 246 7.81 -3.86 2.14
N PHE A 247 7.72 -3.43 0.88
CA PHE A 247 6.94 -4.16 -0.11
C PHE A 247 7.50 -5.57 -0.39
N LEU A 248 8.82 -5.76 -0.32
CA LEU A 248 9.38 -7.11 -0.31
C LEU A 248 8.98 -7.89 0.96
N GLY A 249 8.89 -7.19 2.10
CA GLY A 249 8.37 -7.70 3.36
C GLY A 249 6.96 -8.26 3.25
N LEU A 250 6.06 -7.60 2.50
CA LEU A 250 4.70 -8.10 2.21
C LEU A 250 4.73 -9.49 1.57
N ILE A 251 5.51 -9.64 0.51
CA ILE A 251 5.61 -10.89 -0.24
C ILE A 251 6.18 -12.00 0.66
N LYS A 252 7.11 -11.67 1.56
CA LYS A 252 7.67 -12.64 2.51
C LYS A 252 6.68 -13.00 3.62
N ALA A 253 5.86 -12.06 4.07
CA ALA A 253 4.89 -12.28 5.14
C ALA A 253 3.72 -13.15 4.69
N ALA A 254 3.17 -12.90 3.49
CA ALA A 254 2.08 -13.67 2.93
C ALA A 254 2.33 -13.96 1.43
N PRO A 255 3.18 -14.94 1.08
CA PRO A 255 3.56 -15.20 -0.32
C PRO A 255 2.42 -15.65 -1.22
N GLY A 256 1.33 -16.15 -0.61
CA GLY A 256 0.08 -16.51 -1.29
C GLY A 256 -0.90 -15.35 -1.48
N ASN A 257 -0.64 -14.17 -0.92
CA ASN A 257 -1.46 -12.99 -1.13
C ASN A 257 -0.94 -12.23 -2.39
N PRO A 258 -1.75 -12.10 -3.46
CA PRO A 258 -1.33 -11.43 -4.69
C PRO A 258 -1.10 -9.91 -4.50
N ALA A 259 -1.74 -9.27 -3.53
CA ALA A 259 -1.73 -7.81 -3.36
C ALA A 259 -0.34 -7.23 -3.06
N GLY A 260 0.59 -8.00 -2.49
CA GLY A 260 1.95 -7.53 -2.19
C GLY A 260 2.84 -7.37 -3.43
N TYR A 261 2.60 -8.15 -4.49
CA TYR A 261 3.47 -8.19 -5.66
C TYR A 261 3.46 -6.89 -6.48
N PRO A 262 2.30 -6.30 -6.83
CA PRO A 262 2.27 -5.12 -7.69
C PRO A 262 2.99 -3.92 -7.09
N TYR A 263 2.95 -3.75 -5.77
CA TYR A 263 3.65 -2.68 -5.08
C TYR A 263 5.17 -2.83 -5.19
N TYR A 264 5.68 -4.03 -4.93
CA TYR A 264 7.12 -4.30 -5.04
C TYR A 264 7.61 -4.16 -6.48
N VAL A 265 6.88 -4.73 -7.44
CA VAL A 265 7.20 -4.63 -8.87
C VAL A 265 7.26 -3.17 -9.31
N ARG A 266 6.29 -2.33 -8.87
CA ARG A 266 6.30 -0.90 -9.14
C ARG A 266 7.57 -0.23 -8.62
N THR A 267 7.96 -0.49 -7.37
CA THR A 267 9.23 0.09 -6.85
C THR A 267 10.45 -0.40 -7.63
N CYS A 268 10.49 -1.65 -8.07
CA CYS A 268 11.56 -2.14 -8.94
C CYS A 268 11.59 -1.37 -10.27
N LEU A 269 10.44 -1.08 -10.89
CA LEU A 269 10.37 -0.26 -12.11
C LEU A 269 10.90 1.16 -11.85
N GLN A 270 10.54 1.78 -10.72
CA GLN A 270 11.04 3.11 -10.34
C GLN A 270 12.57 3.13 -10.17
N PHE A 271 13.14 2.07 -9.59
CA PHE A 271 14.59 1.91 -9.42
C PHE A 271 15.30 1.34 -10.65
N GLN A 272 14.62 1.19 -11.80
CA GLN A 272 15.17 0.56 -13.01
C GLN A 272 15.72 -0.86 -12.78
N GLN A 273 15.21 -1.57 -11.78
CA GLN A 273 15.50 -2.98 -11.50
C GLN A 273 14.61 -3.88 -12.36
N LEU A 274 14.67 -3.71 -13.68
CA LEU A 274 13.69 -4.23 -14.63
C LEU A 274 13.63 -5.76 -14.65
N SER A 275 14.77 -6.44 -14.48
CA SER A 275 14.83 -7.90 -14.35
C SER A 275 14.10 -8.40 -13.11
N ALA A 276 14.23 -7.70 -11.97
CA ALA A 276 13.52 -8.03 -10.75
C ALA A 276 12.01 -7.75 -10.92
N ALA A 277 11.65 -6.61 -11.52
CA ALA A 277 10.26 -6.27 -11.82
C ALA A 277 9.58 -7.37 -12.66
N SER A 278 10.21 -7.80 -13.76
CA SER A 278 9.68 -8.86 -14.63
C SER A 278 9.52 -10.20 -13.91
N LEU A 279 10.55 -10.62 -13.14
CA LEU A 279 10.52 -11.88 -12.40
C LEU A 279 9.42 -11.92 -11.34
N PHE A 280 9.32 -10.87 -10.52
CA PHE A 280 8.32 -10.79 -9.47
C PHE A 280 6.91 -10.60 -10.03
N ALA A 281 6.76 -9.91 -11.15
CA ALA A 281 5.49 -9.80 -11.85
C ALA A 281 4.99 -11.17 -12.34
N ALA A 282 5.88 -11.98 -12.93
CA ALA A 282 5.55 -13.34 -13.36
C ALA A 282 5.17 -14.24 -12.17
N LYS A 283 5.92 -14.18 -11.07
CA LYS A 283 5.63 -14.95 -9.85
C LYS A 283 4.30 -14.52 -9.23
N GLY A 284 4.06 -13.22 -9.09
CA GLY A 284 2.82 -12.68 -8.56
C GLY A 284 1.62 -13.05 -9.43
N ALA A 285 1.77 -13.06 -10.76
CA ALA A 285 0.69 -13.46 -11.67
C ALA A 285 0.28 -14.92 -11.46
N ALA A 286 1.25 -15.82 -11.20
CA ALA A 286 0.94 -17.20 -10.85
C ALA A 286 0.19 -17.33 -9.52
N VAL A 287 0.57 -16.52 -8.52
CA VAL A 287 -0.15 -16.44 -7.23
C VAL A 287 -1.57 -15.89 -7.44
N ALA A 288 -1.72 -14.84 -8.23
CA ALA A 288 -3.01 -14.23 -8.55
C ALA A 288 -3.96 -15.21 -9.26
N VAL A 289 -3.45 -16.00 -10.21
CA VAL A 289 -4.24 -17.08 -10.86
C VAL A 289 -4.71 -18.11 -9.83
N LYS A 290 -3.82 -18.57 -8.94
CA LYS A 290 -4.17 -19.54 -7.89
C LYS A 290 -5.21 -18.98 -6.91
N ALA A 291 -5.17 -17.67 -6.65
CA ALA A 291 -6.07 -17.00 -5.74
C ALA A 291 -7.40 -16.55 -6.39
N GLY A 292 -7.58 -16.71 -7.71
CA GLY A 292 -8.76 -16.17 -8.42
C GLY A 292 -8.78 -14.63 -8.46
N ALA A 293 -7.61 -14.00 -8.52
CA ALA A 293 -7.45 -12.55 -8.46
C ALA A 293 -7.21 -11.96 -9.86
N ALA A 294 -8.27 -11.81 -10.65
CA ALA A 294 -8.17 -11.36 -12.05
C ALA A 294 -7.56 -9.96 -12.17
N PHE A 295 -7.96 -9.03 -11.30
CA PHE A 295 -7.38 -7.69 -11.26
C PHE A 295 -5.88 -7.68 -10.98
N TYR A 296 -5.42 -8.38 -9.94
CA TYR A 296 -3.99 -8.42 -9.61
C TYR A 296 -3.18 -9.11 -10.70
N ARG A 297 -3.72 -10.16 -11.33
CA ARG A 297 -3.11 -10.79 -12.49
C ARG A 297 -2.94 -9.77 -13.62
N ALA A 298 -3.99 -9.02 -13.94
CA ALA A 298 -3.95 -8.02 -14.98
C ALA A 298 -2.91 -6.92 -14.73
N GLN A 299 -2.89 -6.39 -13.50
CA GLN A 299 -1.92 -5.40 -13.07
C GLN A 299 -0.48 -5.90 -13.20
N LEU A 300 -0.22 -7.16 -12.79
CA LEU A 300 1.11 -7.76 -12.88
C LEU A 300 1.50 -8.09 -14.33
N GLN A 301 0.55 -8.43 -15.20
CA GLN A 301 0.80 -8.60 -16.63
C GLN A 301 1.19 -7.28 -17.29
N ALA A 302 0.48 -6.19 -16.97
CA ALA A 302 0.83 -4.84 -17.44
C ALA A 302 2.24 -4.45 -16.98
N GLN A 303 2.53 -4.58 -15.69
CA GLN A 303 3.85 -4.25 -15.14
C GLN A 303 4.97 -5.12 -15.70
N ARG A 304 4.71 -6.40 -15.99
CA ARG A 304 5.66 -7.29 -16.66
C ARG A 304 5.92 -6.82 -18.09
N ALA A 305 4.88 -6.47 -18.84
CA ALA A 305 5.02 -5.97 -20.20
C ALA A 305 5.91 -4.72 -20.23
N ILE A 306 5.73 -3.82 -19.27
CA ILE A 306 6.55 -2.63 -19.09
C ILE A 306 7.99 -3.02 -18.75
N ALA A 307 8.19 -3.89 -17.76
CA ALA A 307 9.52 -4.33 -17.38
C ALA A 307 10.30 -4.92 -18.58
N LEU A 308 9.64 -5.74 -19.41
CA LEU A 308 10.24 -6.33 -20.61
C LEU A 308 10.52 -5.28 -21.70
N ALA A 309 9.58 -4.37 -21.95
CA ALA A 309 9.74 -3.31 -22.94
C ALA A 309 10.92 -2.39 -22.61
N TYR A 310 11.13 -2.08 -21.33
CA TYR A 310 12.24 -1.26 -20.86
C TYR A 310 13.55 -2.03 -20.72
N ALA A 311 13.52 -3.34 -20.38
CA ALA A 311 14.74 -4.13 -20.17
C ALA A 311 15.43 -4.54 -21.46
N GLY A 312 14.66 -4.69 -22.54
CA GLY A 312 15.07 -5.51 -23.68
C GLY A 312 14.86 -6.99 -23.38
N GLY A 313 14.26 -7.70 -24.33
CA GLY A 313 14.03 -9.13 -24.21
C GLY A 313 15.38 -9.81 -24.07
N GLY A 314 15.54 -10.61 -23.02
CA GLY A 314 16.74 -11.41 -22.80
C GLY A 314 16.88 -12.54 -23.81
N THR A 315 17.03 -12.20 -25.09
CA THR A 315 17.52 -13.08 -26.15
C THR A 315 18.39 -12.23 -27.06
N SER A 316 19.63 -11.98 -26.64
CA SER A 316 20.67 -11.59 -27.58
C SER A 316 20.72 -12.65 -28.68
N SER A 317 20.56 -12.20 -29.92
CA SER A 317 20.54 -12.97 -31.16
C SER A 317 21.89 -13.60 -31.53
N THR A 318 22.55 -14.23 -30.57
CA THR A 318 23.75 -15.06 -30.75
C THR A 318 23.67 -16.27 -29.82
N GLY A 319 22.96 -17.30 -30.29
CA GLY A 319 23.17 -18.71 -29.98
C GLY A 319 23.34 -19.15 -28.51
N GLY A 320 22.31 -19.81 -27.98
CA GLY A 320 22.50 -20.88 -26.99
C GLY A 320 21.50 -20.90 -25.83
N GLY A 321 20.58 -21.87 -25.88
CA GLY A 321 20.00 -22.45 -24.67
C GLY A 321 18.65 -21.89 -24.21
N SER A 322 17.59 -22.39 -24.85
CA SER A 322 16.29 -22.55 -24.20
C SER A 322 16.45 -23.36 -22.91
N ALA A 323 15.95 -22.84 -21.79
CA ALA A 323 15.50 -23.66 -20.68
C ALA A 323 14.18 -23.09 -20.12
N ALA A 324 13.09 -23.58 -20.69
CA ALA A 324 11.83 -23.71 -19.98
C ALA A 324 11.97 -24.84 -18.95
N ALA A 325 11.77 -24.55 -17.67
CA ALA A 325 11.27 -25.45 -16.62
C ALA A 325 11.13 -24.60 -15.33
N ALA A 326 9.92 -24.31 -14.86
CA ALA A 326 9.16 -25.16 -13.95
C ALA A 326 9.90 -25.47 -12.64
N GLY A 327 9.43 -24.87 -11.54
CA GLY A 327 9.50 -25.43 -10.19
C GLY A 327 10.86 -25.35 -9.47
N THR A 328 11.04 -24.34 -8.62
CA THR A 328 11.56 -24.51 -7.25
C THR A 328 11.45 -23.17 -6.50
N VAL A 329 10.86 -23.24 -5.31
CA VAL A 329 10.74 -22.14 -4.36
C VAL A 329 12.04 -22.11 -3.56
N GLY A 330 13.06 -21.40 -4.04
CA GLY A 330 14.34 -21.29 -3.34
C GLY A 330 15.19 -20.14 -3.87
N ASP A 331 15.56 -19.21 -2.98
CA ASP A 331 16.56 -18.16 -3.15
C ASP A 331 16.38 -17.08 -4.22
N VAL A 332 15.28 -16.35 -4.05
CA VAL A 332 14.98 -15.06 -4.69
C VAL A 332 16.04 -13.98 -4.41
N SER A 333 16.77 -14.08 -3.29
CA SER A 333 17.82 -13.14 -2.86
C SER A 333 19.06 -13.16 -3.76
N ALA A 334 19.49 -14.36 -4.17
CA ALA A 334 20.69 -14.55 -4.99
C ALA A 334 20.44 -14.13 -6.44
N ALA A 335 19.27 -14.46 -7.00
CA ALA A 335 18.90 -14.07 -8.36
C ALA A 335 18.71 -12.55 -8.51
N ALA A 336 18.12 -11.89 -7.50
CA ALA A 336 17.99 -10.42 -7.49
C ALA A 336 19.36 -9.72 -7.36
N LYS A 337 20.26 -10.22 -6.51
CA LYS A 337 21.64 -9.72 -6.40
C LYS A 337 22.46 -9.99 -7.67
N ALA A 338 22.30 -11.16 -8.30
CA ALA A 338 23.01 -11.50 -9.53
C ALA A 338 22.50 -10.69 -10.74
N ALA A 339 21.21 -10.38 -10.80
CA ALA A 339 20.63 -9.51 -11.81
C ALA A 339 21.10 -8.04 -11.65
N ALA A 340 21.23 -7.56 -10.41
CA ALA A 340 21.79 -6.24 -10.13
C ALA A 340 23.30 -6.14 -10.47
N ALA A 341 24.06 -7.22 -10.24
CA ALA A 341 25.50 -7.27 -10.52
C ALA A 341 25.85 -7.36 -12.01
N LYS A 342 24.96 -7.91 -12.86
CA LYS A 342 25.21 -8.02 -14.32
C LYS A 342 25.13 -6.70 -15.08
N ILE A 343 24.57 -5.64 -14.50
CA ILE A 343 24.45 -4.31 -15.13
C ILE A 343 25.66 -3.42 -14.78
N SER A 344 26.39 -3.72 -13.70
CA SER A 344 27.50 -2.86 -13.24
C SER A 344 28.91 -3.33 -13.68
N GLY A 345 29.02 -4.25 -14.64
CA GLY A 345 30.24 -5.07 -14.80
C GLY A 345 31.05 -4.94 -16.09
N SER A 346 30.59 -4.23 -17.13
CA SER A 346 31.33 -4.15 -18.39
C SER A 346 31.50 -2.71 -18.84
N ALA A 347 32.75 -2.24 -18.87
CA ALA A 347 33.11 -0.98 -19.52
C ALA A 347 32.63 -1.02 -20.98
N PRO A 348 31.97 0.03 -21.50
CA PRO A 348 31.53 0.05 -22.88
C PRO A 348 32.74 0.08 -23.80
N ASP A 349 32.81 -0.89 -24.71
CA ASP A 349 33.77 -0.89 -25.82
C ASP A 349 33.38 0.26 -26.78
N PRO A 350 34.21 1.29 -26.97
CA PRO A 350 33.85 2.48 -27.75
C PRO A 350 33.68 2.19 -29.26
N ALA A 351 33.90 0.95 -29.71
CA ALA A 351 33.70 0.51 -31.08
C ALA A 351 32.32 -0.16 -31.34
N ALA A 352 31.51 -0.41 -30.31
CA ALA A 352 30.18 -0.98 -30.49
C ALA A 352 29.17 0.13 -30.82
N GLY A 353 28.53 0.05 -32.00
CA GLY A 353 27.35 0.86 -32.30
C GLY A 353 26.24 0.67 -31.25
N PRO A 354 25.19 1.52 -31.24
CA PRO A 354 24.14 1.44 -30.21
C PRO A 354 23.55 0.02 -30.18
N VAL A 355 23.70 -0.66 -29.04
CA VAL A 355 23.16 -2.01 -28.84
C VAL A 355 21.65 -1.89 -28.74
N ILE A 356 20.97 -2.05 -29.88
CA ILE A 356 19.51 -2.13 -29.91
C ILE A 356 19.12 -3.49 -29.33
N SER A 357 18.66 -3.50 -28.08
CA SER A 357 18.02 -4.72 -27.56
C SER A 357 16.61 -4.82 -28.13
N LEU A 358 16.21 -6.05 -28.41
CA LEU A 358 14.96 -6.36 -29.06
C LEU A 358 14.02 -7.08 -28.09
N VAL A 359 12.72 -6.87 -28.27
CA VAL A 359 11.66 -7.55 -27.53
C VAL A 359 10.71 -8.18 -28.53
N ARG A 360 10.19 -9.38 -28.23
CA ARG A 360 9.19 -10.02 -29.09
C ARG A 360 7.85 -9.31 -28.97
N ALA A 361 7.32 -8.83 -30.10
CA ALA A 361 6.07 -8.10 -30.15
C ALA A 361 4.89 -8.96 -29.65
N GLY A 362 4.87 -10.26 -29.98
CA GLY A 362 3.84 -11.19 -29.52
C GLY A 362 3.80 -11.40 -28.00
N GLU A 363 4.95 -11.36 -27.31
CA GLU A 363 4.99 -11.49 -25.84
C GLU A 363 4.38 -10.26 -25.16
N ILE A 364 4.74 -9.05 -25.63
CA ILE A 364 4.17 -7.81 -25.11
C ILE A 364 2.67 -7.74 -25.41
N ARG A 365 2.25 -8.09 -26.62
CA ARG A 365 0.85 -8.12 -27.03
C ARG A 365 0.03 -9.04 -26.13
N SER A 366 0.47 -10.27 -25.93
CA SER A 366 -0.21 -11.25 -25.08
C SER A 366 -0.35 -10.76 -23.62
N LEU A 367 0.66 -10.08 -23.09
CA LEU A 367 0.60 -9.51 -21.74
C LEU A 367 -0.36 -8.32 -21.66
N VAL A 368 -0.37 -7.43 -22.66
CA VAL A 368 -1.28 -6.29 -22.73
C VAL A 368 -2.73 -6.74 -22.89
N GLU A 369 -3.00 -7.73 -23.76
CA GLU A 369 -4.32 -8.33 -23.94
C GLU A 369 -4.80 -8.99 -22.65
N GLY A 370 -3.96 -9.81 -22.01
CA GLY A 370 -4.28 -10.43 -20.73
C GLY A 370 -4.57 -9.41 -19.62
N ALA A 371 -3.84 -8.28 -19.60
CA ALA A 371 -4.10 -7.20 -18.67
C ALA A 371 -5.49 -6.56 -18.88
N ARG A 372 -5.90 -6.34 -20.14
CA ARG A 372 -7.23 -5.81 -20.46
C ARG A 372 -8.33 -6.79 -20.08
N GLU A 373 -8.17 -8.05 -20.46
CA GLU A 373 -9.14 -9.11 -20.16
C GLU A 373 -9.34 -9.31 -18.65
N GLY A 374 -8.25 -9.35 -17.88
CA GLY A 374 -8.34 -9.55 -16.43
C GLY A 374 -8.94 -8.35 -15.69
N ALA A 375 -8.68 -7.12 -16.17
CA ALA A 375 -9.33 -5.93 -15.62
C ALA A 375 -10.83 -5.90 -15.90
N GLU A 376 -11.24 -6.27 -17.11
CA GLU A 376 -12.64 -6.35 -17.48
C GLU A 376 -13.37 -7.47 -16.73
N ALA A 377 -12.74 -8.64 -16.60
CA ALA A 377 -13.27 -9.74 -15.80
C ALA A 377 -13.52 -9.30 -14.35
N GLU A 378 -12.58 -8.56 -13.73
CA GLU A 378 -12.80 -8.04 -12.39
C GLU A 378 -13.96 -7.04 -12.35
N ARG A 379 -14.02 -6.07 -13.28
CA ARG A 379 -15.10 -5.07 -13.34
C ARG A 379 -16.48 -5.73 -13.37
N THR A 380 -16.65 -6.81 -14.13
CA THR A 380 -17.94 -7.51 -14.21
C THR A 380 -18.39 -8.17 -12.89
N THR A 381 -17.47 -8.41 -11.96
CA THR A 381 -17.76 -9.02 -10.65
C THR A 381 -17.93 -8.01 -9.53
N LEU A 382 -17.44 -6.79 -9.73
CA LEU A 382 -17.43 -5.74 -8.71
C LEU A 382 -18.65 -4.83 -8.83
N PRO A 383 -19.31 -4.47 -7.71
CA PRO A 383 -20.30 -3.41 -7.66
C PRO A 383 -19.82 -2.13 -8.34
N GLU A 384 -20.74 -1.39 -8.98
CA GLU A 384 -20.46 -0.08 -9.62
C GLU A 384 -19.81 0.92 -8.64
N VAL A 385 -20.21 0.83 -7.38
CA VAL A 385 -19.59 1.57 -6.25
C VAL A 385 -18.10 1.33 -6.19
N TYR A 386 -17.70 0.06 -6.26
CA TYR A 386 -16.32 -0.35 -6.13
C TYR A 386 -15.50 0.04 -7.36
N GLN A 387 -16.12 0.03 -8.55
CA GLN A 387 -15.50 0.56 -9.77
C GLN A 387 -15.27 2.07 -9.71
N THR A 388 -16.06 2.80 -8.92
CA THR A 388 -15.92 4.25 -8.71
C THR A 388 -14.93 4.58 -7.60
N LEU A 389 -14.91 3.78 -6.52
CA LEU A 389 -14.00 3.95 -5.38
C LEU A 389 -12.56 3.53 -5.71
N ALA A 390 -12.40 2.54 -6.58
CA ALA A 390 -11.12 2.15 -7.10
C ALA A 390 -10.94 2.80 -8.47
N ASN A 391 -9.91 3.63 -8.61
CA ASN A 391 -9.27 3.70 -9.91
C ASN A 391 -8.68 2.30 -10.15
N LEU A 392 -9.44 1.42 -10.81
CA LEU A 392 -8.96 0.19 -11.47
C LEU A 392 -8.06 0.56 -12.66
N ASP A 393 -7.30 1.63 -12.51
CA ASP A 393 -6.21 2.00 -13.36
C ASP A 393 -5.20 0.89 -13.13
N LEU A 394 -5.19 -0.09 -14.04
CA LEU A 394 -4.00 -0.87 -14.29
C LEU A 394 -2.89 0.16 -14.29
N ILE A 395 -1.94 0.08 -13.35
CA ILE A 395 -1.06 1.17 -12.86
C ILE A 395 -0.39 2.05 -13.94
N ASP A 396 -0.52 1.64 -15.19
CA ASP A 396 0.15 2.10 -16.36
C ASP A 396 -0.77 2.15 -17.60
N VAL A 397 -2.11 2.30 -17.51
CA VAL A 397 -2.99 2.39 -18.72
C VAL A 397 -2.44 3.38 -19.73
N LYS A 398 -1.96 4.54 -19.24
CA LYS A 398 -1.31 5.55 -20.08
C LYS A 398 -0.03 5.03 -20.75
N ILE A 399 0.84 4.33 -20.02
CA ILE A 399 2.08 3.76 -20.60
C ILE A 399 1.76 2.61 -21.55
N MET A 400 0.77 1.77 -21.23
CA MET A 400 0.29 0.72 -22.11
C MET A 400 -0.21 1.31 -23.44
N ALA A 401 -1.03 2.36 -23.39
CA ALA A 401 -1.58 3.00 -24.58
C ALA A 401 -0.54 3.82 -25.36
N GLU A 402 0.25 4.66 -24.68
CA GLU A 402 1.17 5.59 -25.35
C GLU A 402 2.47 4.92 -25.79
N LYS A 403 2.99 3.96 -25.00
CA LYS A 403 4.29 3.32 -25.25
C LYS A 403 4.13 1.92 -25.82
N LEU A 404 3.45 1.02 -25.11
CA LEU A 404 3.43 -0.40 -25.49
C LEU A 404 2.64 -0.66 -26.76
N ASP A 405 1.41 -0.15 -26.86
CA ASP A 405 0.56 -0.30 -28.04
C ASP A 405 1.22 0.32 -29.27
N SER A 406 1.76 1.53 -29.13
CA SER A 406 2.51 2.22 -30.18
C SER A 406 3.70 1.39 -30.67
N MET A 407 4.42 0.75 -29.75
CA MET A 407 5.61 -0.06 -30.06
C MET A 407 5.26 -1.33 -30.86
N ILE A 408 4.14 -1.98 -30.56
CA ILE A 408 3.75 -3.26 -31.21
C ILE A 408 2.78 -3.09 -32.40
N LYS A 409 2.35 -1.87 -32.69
CA LYS A 409 1.34 -1.59 -33.73
C LYS A 409 1.87 -1.96 -35.12
N GLY A 410 1.14 -2.84 -35.82
CA GLY A 410 1.49 -3.28 -37.18
C GLY A 410 2.65 -4.28 -37.25
N VAL A 411 3.19 -4.72 -36.10
CA VAL A 411 4.26 -5.71 -36.04
C VAL A 411 3.67 -7.12 -35.88
N PRO A 412 4.01 -8.10 -36.75
CA PRO A 412 3.58 -9.49 -36.58
C PRO A 412 3.99 -10.08 -35.22
N ASP A 413 3.29 -11.11 -34.72
CA ASP A 413 3.60 -11.73 -33.41
C ASP A 413 5.02 -12.31 -33.33
N GLN A 414 5.55 -12.82 -34.44
CA GLN A 414 6.92 -13.32 -34.54
C GLN A 414 7.95 -12.20 -34.71
N GLY A 415 7.51 -10.95 -34.90
CA GLY A 415 8.36 -9.79 -35.08
C GLY A 415 9.00 -9.32 -33.77
N GLU A 416 10.12 -8.61 -33.93
CA GLU A 416 10.89 -8.02 -32.85
C GLU A 416 10.84 -6.49 -32.94
N VAL A 417 10.79 -5.83 -31.79
CA VAL A 417 10.72 -4.36 -31.66
C VAL A 417 11.86 -3.84 -30.80
N PRO A 418 12.41 -2.64 -31.10
CA PRO A 418 13.40 -2.01 -30.23
C PRO A 418 12.86 -1.79 -28.82
N ALA A 419 13.66 -2.17 -27.83
CA ALA A 419 13.40 -1.92 -26.44
C ALA A 419 13.55 -0.43 -26.10
N LEU A 420 12.88 0.00 -25.03
CA LEU A 420 12.89 1.37 -24.52
C LEU A 420 14.05 1.62 -23.53
N ILE A 421 15.21 0.99 -23.73
CA ILE A 421 16.34 0.96 -22.77
C ILE A 421 16.83 2.36 -22.37
N ASP A 422 16.81 3.31 -23.29
CA ASP A 422 17.25 4.69 -23.02
C ASP A 422 16.14 5.58 -22.41
N GLN A 423 14.95 5.03 -22.17
CA GLN A 423 13.84 5.75 -21.53
C GLN A 423 13.75 5.37 -20.07
N LEU A 424 13.61 6.35 -19.19
CA LEU A 424 13.31 6.09 -17.78
C LEU A 424 11.82 5.80 -17.64
N TYR A 425 11.50 4.79 -16.83
CA TYR A 425 10.12 4.59 -16.38
C TYR A 425 9.68 5.84 -15.60
N PRO A 426 8.55 6.49 -15.97
CA PRO A 426 8.14 7.74 -15.36
C PRO A 426 7.80 7.54 -13.89
N THR A 427 8.53 8.22 -13.00
CA THR A 427 8.25 8.30 -11.58
C THR A 427 7.41 9.55 -11.31
N ARG A 428 6.15 9.37 -10.88
CA ARG A 428 5.31 10.48 -10.41
C ARG A 428 5.32 10.51 -8.89
N ALA A 429 5.70 11.64 -8.31
CA ALA A 429 5.46 11.89 -6.89
C ALA A 429 3.94 12.01 -6.65
N PRO A 430 3.43 11.66 -5.46
CA PRO A 430 2.05 11.96 -5.08
C PRO A 430 1.75 13.44 -5.30
N ASP A 431 0.61 13.76 -5.91
CA ASP A 431 0.23 15.15 -6.22
C ASP A 431 -0.16 15.95 -4.95
N ALA A 432 -0.42 15.27 -3.83
CA ALA A 432 -0.81 15.87 -2.56
C ALA A 432 0.05 15.35 -1.41
N LEU A 433 0.47 16.25 -0.51
CA LEU A 433 1.13 15.92 0.75
C LEU A 433 0.10 15.47 1.79
N PRO A 434 0.47 14.58 2.74
CA PRO A 434 -0.43 14.20 3.82
C PRO A 434 -0.75 15.42 4.69
N ARG A 435 -1.99 15.49 5.20
CA ARG A 435 -2.45 16.62 6.03
C ARG A 435 -1.60 16.82 7.28
N GLY A 436 -1.12 15.73 7.88
CA GLY A 436 -0.21 15.78 9.02
C GLY A 436 1.18 16.34 8.72
N ALA A 437 1.59 16.47 7.45
CA ALA A 437 2.88 17.08 7.08
C ALA A 437 2.82 18.60 6.88
N LEU A 438 1.63 19.21 6.86
CA LEU A 438 1.40 20.64 6.54
C LEU A 438 1.74 21.61 7.70
N THR A 439 2.78 21.34 8.49
CA THR A 439 3.24 22.26 9.55
C THR A 439 4.70 22.70 9.42
N VAL A 440 5.40 22.31 8.35
CA VAL A 440 6.82 22.69 8.15
C VAL A 440 7.00 23.91 7.23
N GLY A 441 5.92 24.46 6.67
CA GLY A 441 5.94 25.74 5.94
C GLY A 441 4.95 26.71 6.59
N GLY A 442 5.44 27.86 7.05
CA GLY A 442 4.63 28.90 7.68
C GLY A 442 3.36 29.21 6.89
N GLY A 443 2.25 29.34 7.62
CA GLY A 443 0.99 29.78 7.04
C GLY A 443 1.13 31.19 6.47
N GLU A 444 1.14 31.29 5.14
CA GLU A 444 0.45 32.37 4.45
C GLU A 444 -0.83 31.75 3.92
N GLY A 445 -1.93 32.01 4.63
CA GLY A 445 -3.26 31.67 4.16
C GLY A 445 -3.64 32.64 3.05
N GLU A 446 -3.93 32.09 1.87
CA GLU A 446 -4.83 32.74 0.93
C GLU A 446 -6.26 32.55 1.47
N GLY A 447 -6.79 33.63 2.06
CA GLY A 447 -8.21 33.83 2.34
C GLY A 447 -8.58 35.20 1.82
N GLU A 448 -9.47 35.22 0.84
CA GLU A 448 -9.92 36.36 0.05
C GLU A 448 -10.52 37.53 0.86
N GLU A 449 -10.29 38.73 0.30
CA GLU A 449 -11.06 39.98 0.34
C GLU A 449 -12.15 40.19 1.41
N GLU A 450 -11.96 41.23 2.23
CA GLU A 450 -13.05 42.17 2.53
C GLU A 450 -12.51 43.62 2.57
N GLY A 451 -13.23 44.51 1.90
CA GLY A 451 -12.82 45.88 1.60
C GLY A 451 -12.85 46.87 2.77
N GLY A 452 -11.90 47.81 2.67
CA GLY A 452 -11.83 49.19 3.16
C GLY A 452 -12.74 49.74 4.26
N ALA A 453 -12.12 50.32 5.29
CA ALA A 453 -12.25 51.75 5.60
C ALA A 453 -11.11 52.23 6.53
N GLU A 454 -10.66 53.46 6.29
CA GLU A 454 -9.57 54.20 6.94
C GLU A 454 -9.73 54.45 8.46
N GLY A 455 -8.58 54.59 9.14
CA GLY A 455 -8.38 55.74 10.04
C GLY A 455 -7.98 55.48 11.50
N ALA A 456 -6.70 55.79 11.79
CA ALA A 456 -6.16 56.32 13.07
C ALA A 456 -6.22 55.42 14.34
N ALA A 457 -5.34 55.45 15.33
CA ALA A 457 -4.02 56.05 15.58
C ALA A 457 -3.50 55.42 16.90
N GLU A 458 -2.18 55.36 17.06
CA GLU A 458 -1.38 55.50 18.29
C GLU A 458 -1.77 54.80 19.62
N GLY A 459 -0.76 54.17 20.25
CA GLY A 459 -0.62 54.23 21.72
C GLY A 459 -0.16 52.96 22.44
N LEU A 460 1.17 52.87 22.66
CA LEU A 460 1.86 52.48 23.91
C LEU A 460 1.03 51.79 25.03
N ALA A 461 1.51 50.66 25.53
CA ALA A 461 2.27 50.59 26.79
C ALA A 461 2.42 49.15 27.33
N ALA A 462 3.63 48.86 27.77
CA ALA A 462 4.00 47.71 28.56
C ALA A 462 3.30 47.71 29.93
N VAL A 463 2.88 46.52 30.40
CA VAL A 463 2.78 46.23 31.84
C VAL A 463 3.24 44.79 32.09
N SER A 464 4.46 44.70 32.60
CA SER A 464 4.93 43.63 33.48
C SER A 464 4.08 43.60 34.74
N LEU A 465 3.72 42.42 35.26
CA LEU A 465 3.64 42.18 36.70
C LEU A 465 3.74 40.67 36.98
N LYS A 466 4.82 40.32 37.68
CA LYS A 466 4.89 39.17 38.58
C LYS A 466 3.87 39.41 39.70
N ASP A 467 3.11 38.37 40.03
CA ASP A 467 3.14 37.70 41.33
C ASP A 467 2.67 36.26 41.15
#